data_AF-A0A946H4W3-F1
#
_entry.id   AF-A0A946H4W3-F1
#
_cell.length_a   1.000
_cell.length_b   1.000
_cell.length_c   1.000
_cell.angle_alpha   90.00
_cell.angle_beta   90.00
_cell.angle_gamma   90.00
#
_symmetry.space_group_name_H-M   'P 1'
#
loop_
_entity.id
_entity.type
_entity.pdbx_description
1 polymer ?
#
loop_
_entity_poly.entity_id
_entity_poly.type
_entity_poly.pdbx_seq_one_letter_code
_entity_poly.pdbx_strand_id
1 'polypeptide(L)'
;MAQNFTQFMFAAGQFDNVRNIVISGINEIFHFHACDAIFREHGMFLFNSKFLEGMSGKVTRERRRALFGPENRAFHPLNHHPDRLEEDKVQFVAVLENLMTTWSLRLKPWARAWFAWCMPTPELQERKIVSEEEELIAHFDGASGITESYLRAVESHRAWHRADMERLDSEKGFNYFDINDEIGSDLDNEWLFVDRVHMTDRGYEVVAEKLGSRLASD
;
A
#
# COMPACT_ATOMS: atom_id res chain seq x y z
N MET A 1 5.32 3.56 8.10
CA MET A 1 5.55 2.11 8.36
C MET A 1 6.31 1.78 9.63
N ALA A 2 7.13 2.68 10.19
CA ALA A 2 7.74 2.45 11.52
C ALA A 2 6.70 2.11 12.60
N GLN A 3 5.51 2.73 12.56
CA GLN A 3 4.42 2.46 13.51
C GLN A 3 3.95 1.00 13.51
N ASN A 4 3.64 0.40 12.36
CA ASN A 4 3.16 -0.99 12.29
C ASN A 4 4.22 -1.97 12.78
N PHE A 5 5.50 -1.70 12.47
CA PHE A 5 6.59 -2.48 13.01
C PHE A 5 6.74 -2.31 14.53
N THR A 6 6.64 -1.08 15.05
CA THR A 6 6.70 -0.82 16.49
C THR A 6 5.55 -1.53 17.21
N GLN A 7 4.33 -1.48 16.67
CA GLN A 7 3.18 -2.23 17.19
C GLN A 7 3.42 -3.74 17.15
N PHE A 8 3.93 -4.26 16.03
CA PHE A 8 4.33 -5.66 15.91
C PHE A 8 5.35 -6.02 16.99
N MET A 9 6.41 -5.24 17.19
CA MET A 9 7.44 -5.52 18.22
C MET A 9 6.87 -5.55 19.64
N PHE A 10 5.90 -4.70 19.96
CA PHE A 10 5.21 -4.74 21.26
C PHE A 10 4.36 -6.01 21.43
N ALA A 11 3.76 -6.51 20.35
CA ALA A 11 2.95 -7.72 20.37
C ALA A 11 3.79 -9.01 20.21
N ALA A 12 4.93 -8.95 19.52
CA ALA A 12 5.73 -10.10 19.11
C ALA A 12 6.22 -10.91 20.32
N GLY A 13 6.56 -10.24 21.43
CA GLY A 13 6.94 -10.89 22.68
C GLY A 13 5.81 -11.63 23.40
N GLN A 14 4.56 -11.52 22.94
CA GLN A 14 3.40 -12.26 23.47
C GLN A 14 3.16 -13.60 22.76
N PHE A 15 3.92 -13.89 21.68
CA PHE A 15 3.74 -15.09 20.90
C PHE A 15 4.94 -16.03 21.05
N ASP A 16 4.69 -17.27 21.47
CA ASP A 16 5.76 -18.25 21.67
C ASP A 16 6.21 -18.90 20.36
N ASN A 17 5.29 -19.08 19.40
CA ASN A 17 5.54 -19.78 18.14
C ASN A 17 4.73 -19.15 17.00
N VAL A 18 5.28 -18.13 16.34
CA VAL A 18 4.66 -17.54 15.15
C VAL A 18 5.08 -18.33 13.91
N ARG A 19 4.13 -19.07 13.31
CA ARG A 19 4.39 -19.81 12.06
C ARG A 19 4.49 -18.85 10.86
N ASN A 20 3.48 -17.99 10.72
CA ASN A 20 3.28 -17.11 9.58
C ASN A 20 3.05 -15.67 10.05
N ILE A 21 3.68 -14.71 9.39
CA ILE A 21 3.39 -13.27 9.56
C ILE A 21 2.83 -12.73 8.25
N VAL A 22 1.71 -12.00 8.30
CA VAL A 22 1.11 -11.37 7.12
C VAL A 22 1.23 -9.86 7.24
N ILE A 23 1.86 -9.22 6.27
CA ILE A 23 2.02 -7.76 6.17
C ILE A 23 1.23 -7.26 4.98
N SER A 24 0.28 -6.36 5.23
CA SER A 24 -0.45 -5.64 4.18
C SER A 24 0.44 -4.64 3.44
N GLY A 25 0.56 -4.84 2.13
CA GLY A 25 1.52 -4.17 1.24
C GLY A 25 0.93 -3.69 -0.09
N ILE A 26 -0.29 -3.11 -0.10
CA ILE A 26 -0.76 -2.20 -1.18
C ILE A 26 -0.75 -0.74 -0.76
N ASN A 27 -0.70 -0.46 0.53
CA ASN A 27 -0.84 0.93 0.94
C ASN A 27 0.38 1.76 0.53
N GLU A 28 1.54 1.16 0.31
CA GLU A 28 2.75 1.87 -0.10
C GLU A 28 2.65 2.50 -1.50
N ILE A 29 2.13 1.80 -2.51
CA ILE A 29 1.95 2.40 -3.84
C ILE A 29 0.88 3.49 -3.84
N PHE A 30 -0.20 3.30 -3.08
CA PHE A 30 -1.17 4.37 -2.84
C PHE A 30 -0.53 5.56 -2.13
N HIS A 31 0.23 5.33 -1.05
CA HIS A 31 0.92 6.37 -0.30
C HIS A 31 1.91 7.14 -1.16
N PHE A 32 2.60 6.45 -2.07
CA PHE A 32 3.50 7.09 -3.02
C PHE A 32 2.75 8.13 -3.86
N HIS A 33 1.64 7.73 -4.48
CA HIS A 33 0.81 8.62 -5.31
C HIS A 33 0.02 9.66 -4.50
N ALA A 34 -0.18 9.43 -3.21
CA ALA A 34 -0.84 10.38 -2.29
C ALA A 34 0.14 11.37 -1.62
N CYS A 35 1.45 11.27 -1.89
CA CYS A 35 2.46 12.17 -1.33
C CYS A 35 3.06 13.09 -2.39
N ASP A 36 3.33 14.35 -2.02
CA ASP A 36 4.03 15.31 -2.89
C ASP A 36 5.57 15.23 -2.74
N ALA A 37 6.05 14.48 -1.75
CA ALA A 37 7.46 14.35 -1.45
C ALA A 37 7.76 13.12 -0.56
N ILE A 38 9.01 12.65 -0.60
CA ILE A 38 9.53 11.56 0.23
C ILE A 38 10.62 12.11 1.15
N PHE A 39 10.59 11.74 2.43
CA PHE A 39 11.70 12.05 3.33
C PHE A 39 12.87 11.13 3.01
N ARG A 40 14.04 11.70 2.66
CA ARG A 40 15.17 10.92 2.14
C ARG A 40 15.69 9.88 3.12
N GLU A 41 15.63 10.15 4.43
CA GLU A 41 16.17 9.25 5.45
C GLU A 41 15.20 8.17 5.92
N HIS A 42 13.87 8.41 5.90
CA HIS A 42 12.88 7.46 6.42
C HIS A 42 11.84 6.99 5.39
N GLY A 43 11.94 7.45 4.15
CA GLY A 43 11.03 7.06 3.08
C GLY A 43 9.63 7.69 3.22
N MET A 44 8.62 6.91 2.83
CA MET A 44 7.23 7.37 2.78
C MET A 44 6.52 7.19 4.12
N PHE A 45 5.72 8.19 4.50
CA PHE A 45 4.74 8.07 5.58
C PHE A 45 3.45 8.78 5.20
N LEU A 46 2.32 8.19 5.63
CA LEU A 46 0.98 8.69 5.32
C LEU A 46 0.82 10.13 5.82
N PHE A 47 0.13 10.96 5.02
CA PHE A 47 -0.09 12.38 5.30
C PHE A 47 1.18 13.24 5.40
N ASN A 48 2.27 12.89 4.70
CA ASN A 48 3.49 13.71 4.69
C ASN A 48 3.18 15.19 4.39
N SER A 49 2.34 15.47 3.41
CA SER A 49 1.92 16.84 3.08
C SER A 49 1.22 17.54 4.25
N LYS A 50 0.25 16.90 4.93
CA LYS A 50 -0.44 17.48 6.10
C LYS A 50 0.47 17.60 7.32
N PHE A 51 1.38 16.64 7.54
CA PHE A 51 2.39 16.71 8.59
C PHE A 51 3.30 17.91 8.36
N LEU A 52 3.78 18.11 7.14
CA LEU A 52 4.61 19.26 6.78
C LEU A 52 3.84 20.58 6.91
N GLU A 53 2.57 20.61 6.51
CA GLU A 53 1.69 21.77 6.72
C GLU A 53 1.49 22.10 8.21
N GLY A 54 1.24 21.08 9.04
CA GLY A 54 1.04 21.22 10.48
C GLY A 54 2.31 21.63 11.23
N MET A 55 3.47 21.04 10.87
CA MET A 55 4.76 21.37 11.47
C MET A 55 5.27 22.77 11.11
N SER A 56 4.88 23.28 9.94
CA SER A 56 5.42 24.52 9.41
C SER A 56 4.49 25.73 9.58
N GLY A 57 3.20 25.53 9.82
CA GLY A 57 2.18 26.60 9.84
C GLY A 57 2.18 27.37 8.52
N LYS A 58 1.28 27.02 7.58
CA LYS A 58 1.27 27.57 6.20
C LYS A 58 2.68 27.70 5.62
N VAL A 59 3.27 26.57 5.21
CA VAL A 59 4.62 26.54 4.60
C VAL A 59 4.75 27.69 3.58
N THR A 60 5.54 28.72 3.88
CA THR A 60 5.79 29.80 2.92
C THR A 60 6.53 29.23 1.71
N ARG A 61 6.43 29.89 0.55
CA ARG A 61 7.15 29.46 -0.67
C ARG A 61 8.66 29.31 -0.44
N GLU A 62 9.24 30.13 0.45
CA GLU A 62 10.64 30.02 0.87
C GLU A 62 10.92 28.80 1.75
N ARG A 63 10.06 28.48 2.73
CA ARG A 63 10.19 27.24 3.53
C ARG A 63 10.03 26.00 2.67
N ARG A 64 9.14 25.99 1.68
CA ARG A 64 9.03 24.90 0.69
C ARG A 64 10.37 24.70 -0.02
N ARG A 65 11.00 25.76 -0.52
CA ARG A 65 12.35 25.68 -1.14
C ARG A 65 13.45 25.22 -0.19
N ALA A 66 13.31 25.46 1.11
CA ALA A 66 14.29 25.05 2.12
C ALA A 66 14.16 23.57 2.54
N LEU A 67 12.96 22.99 2.41
CA LEU A 67 12.68 21.59 2.74
C LEU A 67 12.81 20.65 1.53
N PHE A 68 12.41 21.13 0.35
CA PHE A 68 12.40 20.38 -0.91
C PHE A 68 13.53 20.86 -1.84
N GLY A 69 14.28 19.95 -2.48
CA GLY A 69 15.28 20.33 -3.48
C GLY A 69 16.38 19.29 -3.78
N PRO A 70 17.45 19.69 -4.50
CA PRO A 70 18.55 18.80 -4.90
C PRO A 70 19.36 18.29 -3.70
N GLU A 71 20.32 17.39 -3.98
CA GLU A 71 21.16 16.67 -3.00
C GLU A 71 21.56 17.57 -1.82
N ASN A 72 21.31 17.09 -0.58
CA ASN A 72 21.41 17.78 0.72
C ASN A 72 20.13 18.36 1.34
N ARG A 73 18.95 18.21 0.70
CA ARG A 73 17.66 18.55 1.32
C ARG A 73 16.97 17.34 1.94
N ALA A 74 16.28 17.56 3.07
CA ALA A 74 15.54 16.54 3.82
C ALA A 74 14.53 15.76 2.96
N PHE A 75 13.84 16.43 2.04
CA PHE A 75 12.80 15.84 1.22
C PHE A 75 13.15 15.84 -0.27
N HIS A 76 12.84 14.72 -0.92
CA HIS A 76 12.82 14.59 -2.38
C HIS A 76 11.40 14.87 -2.89
N PRO A 77 11.17 15.89 -3.74
CA PRO A 77 9.85 16.14 -4.29
C PRO A 77 9.44 15.02 -5.26
N LEU A 78 8.16 14.63 -5.22
CA LEU A 78 7.55 13.75 -6.19
C LEU A 78 6.81 14.60 -7.23
N ASN A 79 7.04 14.32 -8.50
CA ASN A 79 6.36 15.00 -9.60
C ASN A 79 5.47 14.01 -10.34
N HIS A 80 4.32 13.75 -9.72
CA HIS A 80 3.29 12.90 -10.28
C HIS A 80 2.70 13.54 -11.54
N HIS A 81 2.86 12.89 -12.69
CA HIS A 81 2.22 13.27 -13.95
C HIS A 81 1.62 12.02 -14.63
N PRO A 82 0.38 12.10 -15.15
CA PRO A 82 -0.29 10.94 -15.77
C PRO A 82 0.57 10.21 -16.82
N ASP A 83 1.24 10.98 -17.69
CA ASP A 83 2.07 10.42 -18.77
C ASP A 83 3.47 9.93 -18.33
N ARG A 84 3.75 9.86 -17.02
CA ARG A 84 5.11 9.61 -16.49
C ARG A 84 5.18 8.46 -15.48
N LEU A 85 4.36 7.43 -15.67
CA LEU A 85 4.37 6.23 -14.81
C LEU A 85 5.74 5.56 -14.70
N GLU A 86 6.56 5.62 -15.75
CA GLU A 86 7.91 5.03 -15.71
C GLU A 86 8.87 5.85 -14.83
N GLU A 87 8.72 7.19 -14.78
CA GLU A 87 9.51 8.03 -13.88
C GLU A 87 9.13 7.79 -12.41
N ASP A 88 7.84 7.55 -12.15
CA ASP A 88 7.35 7.14 -10.83
C ASP A 88 7.97 5.82 -10.40
N LYS A 89 7.97 4.82 -11.30
CA LYS A 89 8.54 3.50 -11.05
C LYS A 89 9.99 3.61 -10.59
N VAL A 90 10.82 4.38 -11.30
CA VAL A 90 12.24 4.57 -10.94
C VAL A 90 12.40 5.09 -9.51
N GLN A 91 11.55 6.03 -9.10
CA GLN A 91 11.60 6.60 -7.75
C GLN A 91 11.04 5.64 -6.70
N PHE A 92 9.99 4.92 -7.04
CA PHE A 92 9.28 4.02 -6.14
C PHE A 92 10.02 2.71 -5.89
N VAL A 93 10.65 2.11 -6.92
CA VAL A 93 11.34 0.81 -6.80
C VAL A 93 12.41 0.85 -5.71
N ALA A 94 13.20 1.93 -5.61
CA ALA A 94 14.20 2.05 -4.56
C ALA A 94 13.58 2.08 -3.14
N VAL A 95 12.41 2.71 -3.01
CA VAL A 95 11.65 2.75 -1.76
C VAL A 95 11.09 1.37 -1.42
N LEU A 96 10.51 0.70 -2.41
CA LEU A 96 9.96 -0.64 -2.27
C LEU A 96 11.05 -1.65 -1.89
N GLU A 97 12.20 -1.61 -2.55
CA GLU A 97 13.35 -2.48 -2.26
C GLU A 97 13.85 -2.32 -0.84
N ASN A 98 14.00 -1.07 -0.38
CA ASN A 98 14.41 -0.78 1.00
C ASN A 98 13.36 -1.28 2.00
N LEU A 99 12.08 -1.06 1.69
CA LEU A 99 10.98 -1.53 2.50
C LEU A 99 11.00 -3.05 2.67
N MET A 100 11.03 -3.79 1.57
CA MET A 100 10.96 -5.25 1.60
C MET A 100 12.23 -5.85 2.21
N THR A 101 13.40 -5.25 1.95
CA THR A 101 14.66 -5.63 2.62
C THR A 101 14.56 -5.44 4.14
N THR A 102 13.97 -4.32 4.58
CA THR A 102 13.80 -4.02 6.00
C THR A 102 12.87 -5.03 6.67
N TRP A 103 11.75 -5.39 6.05
CA TRP A 103 10.85 -6.42 6.56
C TRP A 103 11.50 -7.81 6.57
N SER A 104 12.14 -8.23 5.48
CA SER A 104 12.85 -9.51 5.42
C SER A 104 13.86 -9.66 6.55
N LEU A 105 14.71 -8.66 6.78
CA LEU A 105 15.72 -8.71 7.83
C LEU A 105 15.11 -8.77 9.23
N ARG A 106 13.97 -8.10 9.43
CA ARG A 106 13.32 -7.96 10.74
C ARG A 106 12.43 -9.15 11.09
N LEU A 107 11.75 -9.76 10.12
CA LEU A 107 10.78 -10.83 10.36
C LEU A 107 11.40 -12.22 10.32
N LYS A 108 12.51 -12.41 9.61
CA LYS A 108 13.20 -13.70 9.50
C LYS A 108 13.50 -14.40 10.83
N PRO A 109 13.84 -13.69 11.94
CA PRO A 109 14.02 -14.34 13.23
C PRO A 109 12.73 -14.78 13.93
N TRP A 110 11.58 -14.24 13.54
CA TRP A 110 10.31 -14.36 14.26
C TRP A 110 9.35 -15.36 13.65
N ALA A 111 9.44 -15.61 12.34
CA ALA A 111 8.53 -16.50 11.64
C ALA A 111 9.24 -17.43 10.68
N ARG A 112 8.63 -18.60 10.46
CA ARG A 112 9.07 -19.55 9.45
C ARG A 112 8.85 -19.02 8.04
N ALA A 113 7.71 -18.35 7.83
CA ALA A 113 7.35 -17.69 6.59
C ALA A 113 6.71 -16.33 6.89
N TRP A 114 6.85 -15.40 5.96
CA TRP A 114 6.10 -14.17 6.00
C TRP A 114 5.56 -13.82 4.62
N PHE A 115 4.41 -13.16 4.61
CA PHE A 115 3.60 -12.92 3.44
C PHE A 115 3.44 -11.41 3.28
N ALA A 116 3.69 -10.92 2.08
CA ALA A 116 3.32 -9.57 1.68
C ALA A 116 2.09 -9.71 0.79
N TRP A 117 0.96 -9.18 1.23
CA TRP A 117 -0.28 -9.30 0.45
C TRP A 117 -0.76 -7.95 -0.07
N CYS A 118 -1.28 -8.01 -1.28
CA CYS A 118 -1.95 -6.93 -1.94
C CYS A 118 -3.33 -6.74 -1.26
N MET A 119 -3.69 -5.53 -0.84
CA MET A 119 -5.03 -5.27 -0.30
C MET A 119 -6.16 -5.47 -1.34
N PRO A 120 -7.37 -5.84 -0.90
CA PRO A 120 -8.54 -5.84 -1.76
C PRO A 120 -8.81 -4.45 -2.34
N THR A 121 -8.92 -4.36 -3.67
CA THR A 121 -9.02 -3.14 -4.46
C THR A 121 -10.04 -3.40 -5.57
N PRO A 122 -11.26 -2.82 -5.53
CA PRO A 122 -12.35 -3.18 -6.44
C PRO A 122 -11.96 -3.18 -7.92
N GLU A 123 -11.18 -2.19 -8.36
CA GLU A 123 -10.76 -2.07 -9.75
C GLU A 123 -9.74 -3.12 -10.19
N LEU A 124 -9.05 -3.79 -9.27
CA LEU A 124 -8.10 -4.86 -9.61
C LEU A 124 -8.79 -6.23 -9.71
N GLN A 125 -10.07 -6.33 -9.39
CA GLN A 125 -10.83 -7.58 -9.34
C GLN A 125 -11.53 -7.85 -10.67
N GLU A 126 -11.77 -9.13 -10.99
CA GLU A 126 -12.61 -9.51 -12.13
C GLU A 126 -14.12 -9.31 -11.85
N ARG A 127 -14.48 -9.22 -10.57
CA ARG A 127 -15.85 -9.04 -10.08
C ARG A 127 -16.46 -7.72 -10.59
N LYS A 128 -17.75 -7.75 -10.92
CA LYS A 128 -18.53 -6.53 -11.17
C LYS A 128 -18.89 -5.82 -9.88
N ILE A 129 -18.73 -4.50 -9.88
CA ILE A 129 -19.18 -3.62 -8.79
C ILE A 129 -20.73 -3.56 -8.84
N VAL A 130 -21.38 -3.72 -7.69
CA VAL A 130 -22.85 -3.66 -7.57
C VAL A 130 -23.33 -2.23 -7.31
N SER A 131 -24.61 -1.94 -7.56
CA SER A 131 -25.18 -0.59 -7.46
C SER A 131 -24.94 0.10 -6.11
N GLU A 132 -25.01 -0.67 -5.02
CA GLU A 132 -24.82 -0.19 -3.65
C GLU A 132 -23.38 0.29 -3.43
N GLU A 133 -22.41 -0.41 -4.02
CA GLU A 133 -21.00 -0.02 -3.99
C GLU A 133 -20.76 1.22 -4.86
N GLU A 134 -21.33 1.25 -6.06
CA GLU A 134 -21.21 2.41 -6.96
C GLU A 134 -21.70 3.70 -6.30
N GLU A 135 -22.86 3.65 -5.63
CA GLU A 135 -23.44 4.81 -4.95
C GLU A 135 -22.51 5.32 -3.82
N LEU A 136 -22.02 4.43 -2.97
CA LEU A 136 -21.14 4.82 -1.87
C LEU A 136 -19.76 5.27 -2.35
N ILE A 137 -19.16 4.56 -3.31
CA ILE A 137 -17.88 4.94 -3.89
C ILE A 137 -17.98 6.35 -4.50
N ALA A 138 -19.04 6.63 -5.26
CA ALA A 138 -19.28 7.96 -5.82
C ALA A 138 -19.43 9.03 -4.73
N HIS A 139 -20.12 8.71 -3.64
CA HIS A 139 -20.27 9.62 -2.49
C HIS A 139 -18.92 9.94 -1.83
N PHE A 140 -18.10 8.94 -1.56
CA PHE A 140 -16.79 9.11 -0.91
C PHE A 140 -15.76 9.77 -1.83
N ASP A 141 -15.77 9.47 -3.13
CA ASP A 141 -14.92 10.14 -4.12
C ASP A 141 -15.15 11.65 -4.15
N GLY A 142 -16.43 12.07 -4.09
CA GLY A 142 -16.78 13.49 -4.03
C GLY A 142 -16.30 14.22 -2.78
N ALA A 143 -16.01 13.49 -1.69
CA ALA A 143 -15.65 14.07 -0.39
C ALA A 143 -14.16 13.99 -0.04
N SER A 144 -13.45 12.97 -0.53
CA SER A 144 -12.12 12.58 -0.03
C SER A 144 -10.94 13.23 -0.78
N GLY A 145 -11.12 13.53 -2.08
CA GLY A 145 -10.05 14.04 -2.94
C GLY A 145 -8.90 13.06 -3.19
N ILE A 146 -9.07 11.76 -2.89
CA ILE A 146 -8.03 10.73 -3.05
C ILE A 146 -8.13 9.96 -4.37
N THR A 147 -9.20 10.17 -5.14
CA THR A 147 -9.55 9.38 -6.32
C THR A 147 -8.44 9.36 -7.36
N GLU A 148 -7.77 10.49 -7.62
CA GLU A 148 -6.67 10.55 -8.59
C GLU A 148 -5.48 9.68 -8.16
N SER A 149 -5.00 9.85 -6.91
CA SER A 149 -3.91 9.04 -6.36
C SER A 149 -4.26 7.55 -6.34
N TYR A 150 -5.52 7.22 -6.05
CA TYR A 150 -6.02 5.85 -6.05
C TYR A 150 -5.98 5.23 -7.45
N LEU A 151 -6.59 5.87 -8.45
CA LEU A 151 -6.63 5.35 -9.82
C LEU A 151 -5.22 5.19 -10.40
N ARG A 152 -4.31 6.11 -10.06
CA ARG A 152 -2.91 6.02 -10.47
C ARG A 152 -2.16 4.88 -9.79
N ALA A 153 -2.50 4.56 -8.54
CA ALA A 153 -1.99 3.39 -7.86
C ALA A 153 -2.48 2.09 -8.53
N VAL A 154 -3.76 2.00 -8.89
CA VAL A 154 -4.33 0.88 -9.67
C VAL A 154 -3.61 0.72 -11.01
N GLU A 155 -3.39 1.81 -11.74
CA GLU A 155 -2.68 1.79 -13.02
C GLU A 155 -1.23 1.34 -12.87
N SER A 156 -0.52 1.90 -11.89
CA SER A 156 0.86 1.53 -11.57
C SER A 156 0.99 0.07 -11.12
N HIS A 157 0.00 -0.41 -10.36
CA HIS A 157 -0.11 -1.81 -9.96
C HIS A 157 -0.12 -2.73 -11.17
N ARG A 158 -1.02 -2.47 -12.12
CA ARG A 158 -1.14 -3.23 -13.37
C ARG A 158 0.09 -3.10 -14.26
N ALA A 159 0.69 -1.91 -14.32
CA ALA A 159 1.77 -1.61 -15.25
C ALA A 159 3.12 -2.22 -14.82
N TRP A 160 3.47 -2.15 -13.53
CA TRP A 160 4.81 -2.54 -13.09
C TRP A 160 4.90 -3.05 -11.65
N HIS A 161 4.09 -2.55 -10.71
CA HIS A 161 4.30 -2.86 -9.29
C HIS A 161 4.09 -4.33 -8.95
N ARG A 162 3.09 -5.00 -9.54
CA ARG A 162 2.89 -6.45 -9.33
C ARG A 162 4.14 -7.24 -9.69
N ALA A 163 4.70 -6.98 -10.88
CA ALA A 163 5.91 -7.65 -11.36
C ALA A 163 7.13 -7.35 -10.48
N ASP A 164 7.26 -6.12 -9.97
CA ASP A 164 8.34 -5.78 -9.03
C ASP A 164 8.17 -6.45 -7.66
N MET A 165 6.94 -6.61 -7.16
CA MET A 165 6.67 -7.38 -5.94
C MET A 165 6.98 -8.86 -6.11
N GLU A 166 6.59 -9.48 -7.22
CA GLU A 166 6.91 -10.87 -7.57
C GLU A 166 8.43 -11.08 -7.73
N ARG A 167 9.13 -10.11 -8.34
CA ARG A 167 10.60 -10.13 -8.40
C ARG A 167 11.20 -10.08 -6.99
N LEU A 168 10.75 -9.14 -6.15
CA LEU A 168 11.29 -8.96 -4.81
C LEU A 168 10.98 -10.12 -3.87
N ASP A 169 9.83 -10.79 -4.02
CA ASP A 169 9.51 -12.05 -3.35
C ASP A 169 10.68 -13.01 -3.49
N SER A 170 11.07 -13.29 -4.74
CA SER A 170 12.14 -14.22 -5.06
C SER A 170 13.51 -13.79 -4.51
N GLU A 171 13.81 -12.50 -4.54
CA GLU A 171 15.10 -11.95 -4.11
C GLU A 171 15.24 -11.83 -2.59
N LYS A 172 14.14 -11.55 -1.90
CA LYS A 172 14.13 -11.16 -0.48
C LYS A 172 13.54 -12.25 0.42
N GLY A 173 13.00 -13.33 -0.15
CA GLY A 173 12.54 -14.52 0.57
C GLY A 173 11.27 -14.29 1.38
N PHE A 174 10.26 -13.71 0.75
CA PHE A 174 8.90 -13.55 1.28
C PHE A 174 7.90 -14.07 0.27
N ASN A 175 6.66 -14.36 0.69
CA ASN A 175 5.64 -14.83 -0.24
C ASN A 175 4.72 -13.66 -0.62
N TYR A 176 4.80 -13.20 -1.86
CA TYR A 176 3.87 -12.22 -2.40
C TYR A 176 2.54 -12.88 -2.75
N PHE A 177 1.44 -12.20 -2.45
CA PHE A 177 0.10 -12.69 -2.76
C PHE A 177 -0.83 -11.55 -3.14
N ASP A 178 -1.42 -11.62 -4.34
CA ASP A 178 -2.44 -10.68 -4.77
C ASP A 178 -3.83 -11.24 -4.52
N ILE A 179 -4.50 -10.74 -3.47
CA ILE A 179 -5.86 -11.18 -3.14
C ILE A 179 -6.87 -10.82 -4.24
N ASN A 180 -6.57 -9.83 -5.08
CA ASN A 180 -7.49 -9.36 -6.11
C ASN A 180 -7.72 -10.42 -7.20
N ASP A 181 -6.73 -11.28 -7.44
CA ASP A 181 -6.83 -12.41 -8.37
C ASP A 181 -7.79 -13.50 -7.86
N GLU A 182 -8.10 -13.51 -6.56
CA GLU A 182 -8.94 -14.53 -5.90
C GLU A 182 -10.39 -14.09 -5.71
N ILE A 183 -10.70 -12.84 -6.04
CA ILE A 183 -12.04 -12.23 -5.94
C ILE A 183 -12.60 -12.11 -7.36
N GLY A 184 -13.29 -13.17 -7.78
CA GLY A 184 -13.75 -13.36 -9.14
C GLY A 184 -15.23 -13.05 -9.36
N SER A 185 -15.68 -13.36 -10.59
CA SER A 185 -17.06 -13.16 -11.03
C SER A 185 -18.11 -14.03 -10.32
N ASP A 186 -17.68 -15.03 -9.53
CA ASP A 186 -18.56 -15.78 -8.62
C ASP A 186 -19.19 -14.89 -7.54
N LEU A 187 -18.64 -13.70 -7.33
CA LEU A 187 -19.10 -12.71 -6.35
C LEU A 187 -19.79 -11.49 -6.99
N ASP A 188 -20.13 -11.53 -8.29
CA ASP A 188 -20.69 -10.39 -9.05
C ASP A 188 -21.95 -9.74 -8.43
N ASN A 189 -22.69 -10.46 -7.57
CA ASN A 189 -23.91 -9.97 -6.92
C ASN A 189 -23.71 -9.67 -5.43
N GLU A 190 -22.48 -9.73 -4.93
CA GLU A 190 -22.16 -9.52 -3.52
C GLU A 190 -21.71 -8.08 -3.29
N TRP A 191 -22.21 -7.48 -2.22
CA TRP A 191 -21.80 -6.14 -1.78
C TRP A 191 -20.62 -6.25 -0.82
N LEU A 192 -19.41 -6.08 -1.33
CA LEU A 192 -18.15 -6.29 -0.61
C LEU A 192 -17.51 -4.99 -0.10
N PHE A 193 -17.79 -3.85 -0.73
CA PHE A 193 -17.08 -2.59 -0.46
C PHE A 193 -18.00 -1.47 0.03
N VAL A 194 -17.51 -0.63 0.94
CA VAL A 194 -18.17 0.62 1.33
C VAL A 194 -17.50 1.84 0.70
N ASP A 195 -16.22 1.74 0.33
CA ASP A 195 -15.51 2.68 -0.51
C ASP A 195 -14.39 1.94 -1.27
N ARG A 196 -13.45 2.67 -1.87
CA ARG A 196 -12.34 2.13 -2.66
C ARG A 196 -11.31 1.30 -1.87
N VAL A 197 -11.40 1.27 -0.54
CA VAL A 197 -10.40 0.66 0.36
C VAL A 197 -11.05 -0.19 1.45
N HIS A 198 -12.18 0.27 2.00
CA HIS A 198 -12.87 -0.34 3.12
C HIS A 198 -13.97 -1.27 2.63
N MET A 199 -14.10 -2.39 3.33
CA MET A 199 -15.03 -3.46 2.99
C MET A 199 -16.22 -3.49 3.95
N THR A 200 -17.31 -4.08 3.48
CA THR A 200 -18.42 -4.54 4.33
C THR A 200 -17.96 -5.73 5.19
N ASP A 201 -18.76 -6.12 6.17
CA ASP A 201 -18.50 -7.37 6.93
C ASP A 201 -18.37 -8.57 5.98
N ARG A 202 -19.23 -8.64 4.96
CA ARG A 202 -19.18 -9.67 3.92
C ARG A 202 -17.88 -9.64 3.12
N GLY A 203 -17.40 -8.45 2.74
CA GLY A 203 -16.10 -8.30 2.09
C GLY A 203 -14.94 -8.79 2.95
N TYR A 204 -14.93 -8.44 4.25
CA TYR A 204 -13.93 -8.95 5.18
C TYR A 204 -14.00 -10.47 5.37
N GLU A 205 -15.19 -11.07 5.43
CA GLU A 205 -15.37 -12.52 5.49
C GLU A 205 -14.77 -13.22 4.26
N VAL A 206 -15.12 -12.77 3.05
CA VAL A 206 -14.59 -13.32 1.79
C VAL A 206 -13.05 -13.28 1.79
N VAL A 207 -12.48 -12.14 2.14
CA VAL A 207 -11.04 -11.95 2.15
C VAL A 207 -10.35 -12.83 3.20
N ALA A 208 -10.96 -12.98 4.38
CA ALA A 208 -10.46 -13.86 5.42
C ALA A 208 -10.49 -15.33 5.00
N GLU A 209 -11.55 -15.79 4.32
CA GLU A 209 -11.66 -17.15 3.80
C GLU A 209 -10.58 -17.47 2.74
N LYS A 210 -10.39 -16.55 1.78
CA LYS A 210 -9.37 -16.70 0.72
C LYS A 210 -7.96 -16.67 1.29
N LEU A 211 -7.67 -15.72 2.18
CA LEU A 211 -6.37 -15.63 2.85
C LEU A 211 -6.09 -16.86 3.73
N GLY A 212 -7.08 -17.31 4.51
CA GLY A 212 -6.96 -18.51 5.34
C GLY A 212 -6.67 -19.77 4.52
N SER A 213 -7.34 -19.94 3.39
CA SER A 213 -7.11 -21.05 2.45
C SER A 213 -5.70 -21.04 1.87
N ARG A 214 -5.21 -19.84 1.52
CA ARG A 214 -3.83 -19.65 1.01
C ARG A 214 -2.80 -20.01 2.08
N LEU A 215 -2.93 -19.44 3.28
CA LEU A 215 -2.00 -19.66 4.39
C LEU A 215 -1.98 -21.11 4.91
N ALA A 216 -3.06 -21.86 4.71
CA ALA A 216 -3.14 -23.28 5.08
C ALA A 216 -2.43 -24.20 4.06
N SER A 217 -2.22 -23.73 2.83
CA SER A 217 -1.63 -24.52 1.74
C SER A 217 -0.09 -24.50 1.75
N ASP A 218 0.53 -23.62 2.53
CA ASP A 218 1.99 -23.41 2.66
C ASP A 218 2.57 -23.89 4.02
#